data_AF-A0A6J8BND5-F1
#
_entry.id   AF-A0A6J8BND5-F1
#
_cell.length_a   1.000
_cell.length_b   1.000
_cell.length_c   1.000
_cell.angle_alpha   90.00
_cell.angle_beta   90.00
_cell.angle_gamma   90.00
#
_symmetry.space_group_name_H-M   'P 1'
#
loop_
_entity.id
_entity.type
_entity.pdbx_description
1 polymer ?
#
loop_
_entity_poly.entity_id
_entity_poly.type
_entity_poly.pdbx_seq_one_letter_code
_entity_poly.pdbx_strand_id
1 'polypeptide(L)'
;MDLNVEKLKELSKTMTTIPLPEFKGVRFPATIPIREKGVEKALNDVDWKSKYNEKFHNIFGGQRKADHRRGIYFISNTHFLEEDFKEIKRLRKHISEIAKEMTYFAEKLPTRWIQLEYALGILKGANEHVFLFKNMKKIDQDYLIEEEELLLFLNYQHKIGNLIFFKKIREYIILQPEWLVKCYRCLVCDCHPEKRNFNIICPTAWHLLISTGELSNTLINQLFEKEPELKFEDHQAHLLKVMEKCDIIVKPQFTDSSNNECHTPDLYYLPCMIEKSASYNSIKETFIFNNSSVSITPWLVLEFEFLPLAYFNHILFHYNRNFDVCKVKSESPAIYRGKSVFYIDKLRKFIICFSHNAVSLQIWEWDDVRDRLYQTVLNQLCDNIESIKRKLGQNINYSIKAKCNSGNYSKRDGKISFEDLTERDIYMCEEHNCTHSKAKIENTWLKHAVSIDFSY
;
A
#
# COMPACT_ATOMS: atom_id res chain seq x y z
N MET A 1 -30.67 10.89 -11.99
CA MET A 1 -30.17 10.84 -10.60
C MET A 1 -31.22 11.26 -9.56
N ASP A 2 -32.24 12.07 -9.89
CA ASP A 2 -33.28 12.47 -8.92
C ASP A 2 -34.27 11.34 -8.53
N LEU A 3 -34.43 10.31 -9.38
CA LEU A 3 -35.30 9.15 -9.09
C LEU A 3 -34.94 8.39 -7.81
N ASN A 4 -33.66 8.31 -7.44
CA ASN A 4 -33.25 7.55 -6.24
C ASN A 4 -33.57 8.31 -4.94
N VAL A 5 -33.62 9.64 -4.97
CA VAL A 5 -33.93 10.46 -3.78
C VAL A 5 -35.42 10.39 -3.46
N GLU A 6 -36.30 10.44 -4.46
CA GLU A 6 -37.75 10.28 -4.25
C GLU A 6 -38.13 8.87 -3.79
N LYS A 7 -37.47 7.83 -4.34
CA LYS A 7 -37.70 6.44 -3.93
C LYS A 7 -37.26 6.18 -2.48
N LEU A 8 -36.17 6.82 -2.03
CA LEU A 8 -35.76 6.83 -0.62
C LEU A 8 -36.77 7.56 0.27
N LYS A 9 -37.36 8.67 -0.21
CA LYS A 9 -38.40 9.41 0.51
C LYS A 9 -39.70 8.61 0.68
N GLU A 10 -40.13 7.88 -0.34
CA GLU A 10 -41.31 7.00 -0.24
C GLU A 10 -41.08 5.83 0.73
N LEU A 11 -39.90 5.21 0.73
CA LEU A 11 -39.54 4.13 1.64
C LEU A 11 -39.40 4.58 3.10
N SER A 12 -39.08 5.87 3.35
CA SER A 12 -39.02 6.42 4.71
C SER A 12 -40.41 6.57 5.37
N LYS A 13 -41.47 6.77 4.56
CA LYS A 13 -42.84 7.00 5.06
C LYS A 13 -43.54 5.72 5.55
N THR A 14 -43.04 4.55 5.20
CA THR A 14 -43.60 3.24 5.59
C THR A 14 -43.01 2.67 6.88
N MET A 15 -42.13 3.42 7.57
CA MET A 15 -41.31 2.95 8.70
C MET A 15 -42.02 2.78 10.07
N THR A 16 -43.35 2.65 10.15
CA THR A 16 -44.00 2.36 11.45
C THR A 16 -44.03 0.88 11.83
N THR A 17 -43.83 -0.06 10.91
CA THR A 17 -43.85 -1.50 11.27
C THR A 17 -43.14 -2.35 10.22
N ILE A 18 -41.86 -2.71 10.43
CA ILE A 18 -41.24 -3.83 9.70
C ILE A 18 -40.36 -4.63 10.69
N PRO A 19 -40.59 -5.94 10.87
CA PRO A 19 -39.76 -6.80 11.69
C PRO A 19 -38.44 -7.14 10.99
N LEU A 20 -37.41 -7.44 11.78
CA LEU A 20 -36.06 -7.83 11.33
C LEU A 20 -36.09 -8.94 10.26
N PRO A 21 -35.22 -8.92 9.24
CA PRO A 21 -35.20 -9.95 8.21
C PRO A 21 -34.72 -11.29 8.78
N GLU A 22 -35.50 -12.35 8.59
CA GLU A 22 -35.05 -13.72 8.81
C GLU A 22 -34.03 -14.11 7.73
N PHE A 23 -32.81 -14.44 8.16
CA PHE A 23 -31.79 -15.03 7.29
C PHE A 23 -32.22 -16.44 6.86
N LYS A 24 -32.76 -16.57 5.63
CA LYS A 24 -32.96 -17.88 5.00
C LYS A 24 -31.65 -18.40 4.42
N GLY A 25 -31.27 -19.60 4.86
CA GLY A 25 -30.00 -20.25 4.52
C GLY A 25 -29.79 -20.43 3.01
N VAL A 26 -28.58 -20.11 2.57
CA VAL A 26 -28.09 -20.32 1.20
C VAL A 26 -27.98 -21.83 0.94
N ARG A 27 -28.66 -22.34 -0.10
CA ARG A 27 -28.47 -23.70 -0.62
C ARG A 27 -27.27 -23.72 -1.56
N PHE A 28 -26.30 -24.59 -1.30
CA PHE A 28 -25.19 -24.88 -2.22
C PHE A 28 -25.61 -25.95 -3.24
N PRO A 29 -25.18 -25.87 -4.51
CA PRO A 29 -25.47 -26.87 -5.53
C PRO A 29 -24.73 -28.19 -5.27
N ALA A 30 -25.36 -29.29 -5.69
CA ALA A 30 -24.93 -30.66 -5.44
C ALA A 30 -23.55 -31.01 -6.00
N THR A 31 -22.78 -31.77 -5.21
CA THR A 31 -21.44 -32.30 -5.48
C THR A 31 -21.41 -33.34 -6.62
N ILE A 32 -20.38 -33.25 -7.46
CA ILE A 32 -19.95 -34.27 -8.44
C ILE A 32 -19.23 -35.40 -7.69
N PRO A 33 -19.47 -36.70 -7.98
CA PRO A 33 -18.83 -37.80 -7.27
C PRO A 33 -17.44 -38.14 -7.86
N ILE A 34 -16.40 -38.19 -7.02
CA ILE A 34 -15.09 -38.75 -7.42
C ILE A 34 -14.53 -39.70 -6.34
N ARG A 35 -14.35 -40.96 -6.76
CA ARG A 35 -13.47 -42.07 -6.33
C ARG A 35 -13.03 -42.16 -4.85
N GLU A 36 -13.65 -43.09 -4.15
CA GLU A 36 -13.57 -43.38 -2.70
C GLU A 36 -12.30 -44.09 -2.19
N LYS A 37 -11.40 -44.61 -3.04
CA LYS A 37 -10.38 -45.58 -2.56
C LYS A 37 -9.07 -45.00 -1.98
N GLY A 38 -8.85 -43.68 -2.06
CA GLY A 38 -7.61 -43.04 -1.57
C GLY A 38 -7.73 -42.31 -0.22
N VAL A 39 -8.96 -42.04 0.23
CA VAL A 39 -9.23 -41.11 1.34
C VAL A 39 -9.23 -41.81 2.69
N GLU A 40 -9.68 -43.06 2.76
CA GLU A 40 -9.75 -43.82 4.02
C GLU A 40 -8.38 -44.02 4.67
N LYS A 41 -7.29 -43.99 3.89
CA LYS A 41 -5.93 -44.12 4.43
C LYS A 41 -5.39 -42.83 5.04
N ALA A 42 -5.90 -41.65 4.65
CA ALA A 42 -5.47 -40.36 5.18
C ALA A 42 -6.24 -39.96 6.45
N LEU A 43 -7.48 -40.44 6.62
CA LEU A 43 -8.31 -40.14 7.78
C LEU A 43 -7.89 -40.90 9.06
N ASN A 44 -7.18 -42.02 8.92
CA ASN A 44 -6.69 -42.83 10.05
C ASN A 44 -5.31 -42.39 10.60
N ASP A 45 -4.66 -41.39 10.00
CA ASP A 45 -3.36 -40.88 10.48
C ASP A 45 -3.61 -39.79 11.54
N VAL A 46 -3.82 -40.18 12.81
CA VAL A 46 -4.04 -39.26 13.95
C VAL A 46 -2.86 -38.28 14.15
N ASP A 47 -1.72 -38.50 13.49
CA ASP A 47 -0.46 -37.83 13.72
C ASP A 47 -0.20 -36.62 12.79
N TRP A 48 -0.95 -36.44 11.69
CA TRP A 48 -0.64 -35.35 10.74
C TRP A 48 -0.87 -33.94 11.31
N LYS A 49 -1.85 -33.76 12.22
CA LYS A 49 -2.09 -32.48 12.91
C LYS A 49 -0.89 -32.13 13.81
N SER A 50 -0.32 -33.13 14.47
CA SER A 50 0.90 -32.99 15.29
C SER A 50 2.10 -32.62 14.42
N LYS A 51 2.32 -33.36 13.33
CA LYS A 51 3.37 -33.08 12.33
C LYS A 51 3.25 -31.67 11.73
N TYR A 52 2.03 -31.21 11.45
CA TYR A 52 1.81 -29.84 10.96
C TYR A 52 2.26 -28.80 11.99
N ASN A 53 1.88 -28.98 13.26
CA ASN A 53 2.29 -28.07 14.34
C ASN A 53 3.79 -28.07 14.56
N GLU A 54 4.43 -29.23 14.54
CA GLU A 54 5.88 -29.36 14.65
C GLU A 54 6.57 -28.66 13.47
N LYS A 55 6.13 -28.92 12.23
CA LYS A 55 6.65 -28.25 11.03
C LYS A 55 6.44 -26.73 11.11
N PHE A 56 5.30 -26.27 11.60
CA PHE A 56 5.05 -24.85 11.80
C PHE A 56 6.02 -24.27 12.84
N HIS A 57 6.21 -24.92 13.99
CA HIS A 57 7.15 -24.44 15.01
C HIS A 57 8.60 -24.45 14.51
N ASN A 58 8.99 -25.44 13.71
CA ASN A 58 10.32 -25.47 13.10
C ASN A 58 10.52 -24.32 12.10
N ILE A 59 9.48 -23.93 11.35
CA ILE A 59 9.58 -22.83 10.38
C ILE A 59 9.48 -21.46 11.07
N PHE A 60 8.50 -21.29 11.97
CA PHE A 60 8.09 -19.99 12.49
C PHE A 60 8.25 -19.81 14.00
N GLY A 61 8.51 -20.87 14.78
CA GLY A 61 8.50 -20.83 16.25
C GLY A 61 9.51 -19.88 16.88
N GLY A 62 10.64 -19.62 16.22
CA GLY A 62 11.59 -18.58 16.63
C GLY A 62 11.34 -17.20 16.02
N GLN A 63 10.30 -17.04 15.19
CA GLN A 63 9.97 -15.78 14.53
C GLN A 63 8.82 -15.09 15.26
N ARG A 64 8.88 -13.77 15.43
CA ARG A 64 7.76 -12.95 15.94
C ARG A 64 6.46 -13.14 15.13
N LYS A 65 6.56 -13.61 13.88
CA LYS A 65 5.40 -13.97 13.05
C LYS A 65 4.54 -15.08 13.65
N ALA A 66 5.10 -15.97 14.47
CA ALA A 66 4.32 -17.00 15.16
C ALA A 66 3.31 -16.40 16.16
N ASP A 67 3.64 -15.26 16.76
CA ASP A 67 2.78 -14.59 17.76
C ASP A 67 1.51 -14.00 17.15
N HIS A 68 1.52 -13.75 15.84
CA HIS A 68 0.34 -13.26 15.12
C HIS A 68 -0.71 -14.35 14.84
N ARG A 69 -0.42 -15.62 15.14
CA ARG A 69 -1.35 -16.74 14.91
C ARG A 69 -2.35 -16.84 16.06
N ARG A 70 -3.63 -16.54 15.78
CA ARG A 70 -4.71 -16.64 16.77
C ARG A 70 -5.36 -18.03 16.84
N GLY A 71 -5.05 -18.97 15.95
CA GLY A 71 -5.54 -20.35 16.03
C GLY A 71 -5.23 -21.18 14.78
N ILE A 72 -5.43 -22.50 14.87
CA ILE A 72 -5.36 -23.45 13.75
C ILE A 72 -6.62 -24.29 13.77
N TYR A 73 -7.27 -24.40 12.61
CA TYR A 73 -8.50 -25.15 12.41
C TYR A 73 -8.33 -26.06 11.22
N PHE A 74 -8.73 -27.30 11.38
CA PHE A 74 -8.61 -28.32 10.35
C PHE A 74 -10.00 -28.66 9.86
N ILE A 75 -10.33 -28.19 8.67
CA ILE A 75 -11.65 -28.37 8.04
C ILE A 75 -11.44 -29.06 6.71
N SER A 76 -12.06 -30.22 6.55
CA SER A 76 -12.07 -30.96 5.30
C SER A 76 -12.98 -30.28 4.27
N ASN A 77 -12.45 -30.05 3.07
CA ASN A 77 -13.18 -29.52 1.92
C ASN A 77 -13.70 -30.62 0.97
N THR A 78 -13.47 -31.90 1.30
CA THR A 78 -13.82 -33.06 0.47
C THR A 78 -14.79 -34.02 1.16
N HIS A 79 -14.69 -34.18 2.47
CA HIS A 79 -15.57 -35.03 3.28
C HIS A 79 -16.01 -34.26 4.50
N PHE A 80 -17.29 -33.90 4.56
CA PHE A 80 -17.85 -33.11 5.65
C PHE A 80 -18.33 -34.04 6.77
N LEU A 81 -17.48 -34.27 7.77
CA LEU A 81 -17.76 -35.16 8.90
C LEU A 81 -18.27 -34.36 10.12
N GLU A 82 -18.79 -35.07 11.13
CA GLU A 82 -19.20 -34.43 12.40
C GLU A 82 -18.06 -33.66 13.08
N GLU A 83 -16.81 -34.09 12.90
CA GLU A 83 -15.64 -33.38 13.40
C GLU A 83 -15.45 -32.02 12.73
N ASP A 84 -15.74 -31.89 11.43
CA ASP A 84 -15.68 -30.61 10.72
C ASP A 84 -16.75 -29.64 11.24
N PHE A 85 -17.95 -30.14 11.57
CA PHE A 85 -18.97 -29.32 12.21
C PHE A 85 -18.50 -28.78 13.57
N LYS A 86 -17.81 -29.61 14.37
CA LYS A 86 -17.23 -29.19 15.66
C LYS A 86 -16.15 -28.13 15.44
N GLU A 87 -15.25 -28.33 14.48
CA GLU A 87 -14.19 -27.36 14.15
C GLU A 87 -14.74 -26.06 13.57
N ILE A 88 -15.77 -26.10 12.72
CA ILE A 88 -16.46 -24.90 12.22
C ILE A 88 -17.17 -24.17 13.36
N LYS A 89 -17.81 -24.88 14.29
CA LYS A 89 -18.42 -24.27 15.47
C LYS A 89 -17.37 -23.59 16.35
N ARG A 90 -16.22 -24.24 16.52
CA ARG A 90 -15.06 -23.68 17.24
C ARG A 90 -14.52 -22.44 16.53
N LEU A 91 -14.36 -22.47 15.21
CA LEU A 91 -13.94 -21.33 14.41
C LEU A 91 -14.93 -20.17 14.52
N ARG A 92 -16.24 -20.42 14.38
CA ARG A 92 -17.30 -19.40 14.55
C ARG A 92 -17.27 -18.76 15.94
N LYS A 93 -17.11 -19.59 16.99
CA LYS A 93 -16.99 -19.11 18.37
C LYS A 93 -15.77 -18.22 18.52
N HIS A 94 -14.61 -18.66 18.04
CA HIS A 94 -13.37 -17.88 18.15
C HIS A 94 -13.44 -16.59 17.32
N ILE A 95 -13.97 -16.60 16.09
CA ILE A 95 -14.21 -15.38 15.31
C ILE A 95 -15.10 -14.41 16.11
N SER A 96 -16.14 -14.90 16.77
CA SER A 96 -17.03 -14.08 17.59
C SER A 96 -16.33 -13.52 18.84
N GLU A 97 -15.40 -14.27 19.43
CA GLU A 97 -14.58 -13.82 20.56
C GLU A 97 -13.58 -12.74 20.14
N ILE A 98 -12.85 -12.95 19.04
CA ILE A 98 -11.93 -11.94 18.46
C ILE A 98 -12.69 -10.68 18.04
N ALA A 99 -13.87 -10.83 17.44
CA ALA A 99 -14.68 -9.68 17.03
C ALA A 99 -15.06 -8.79 18.23
N LYS A 100 -15.20 -9.37 19.43
CA LYS A 100 -15.46 -8.62 20.67
C LYS A 100 -14.22 -7.92 21.22
N GLU A 101 -13.02 -8.35 20.85
CA GLU A 101 -11.76 -7.67 21.20
C GLU A 101 -11.51 -6.42 20.35
N MET A 102 -12.24 -6.26 19.23
CA MET A 102 -12.10 -5.10 18.35
C MET A 102 -12.50 -3.83 19.10
N THR A 103 -11.71 -2.76 18.95
CA THR A 103 -11.87 -1.50 19.71
C THR A 103 -13.21 -0.79 19.47
N TYR A 104 -13.83 -1.02 18.32
CA TYR A 104 -15.14 -0.45 17.96
C TYR A 104 -16.32 -1.32 18.43
N PHE A 105 -16.07 -2.53 18.95
CA PHE A 105 -17.14 -3.40 19.42
C PHE A 105 -17.77 -2.81 20.69
N ALA A 106 -19.10 -2.72 20.72
CA ALA A 106 -19.88 -2.08 21.79
C ALA A 106 -19.61 -0.57 21.99
N GLU A 107 -19.04 0.11 20.99
CA GLU A 107 -18.96 1.57 20.98
C GLU A 107 -20.37 2.19 20.97
N LYS A 108 -20.59 3.21 21.80
CA LYS A 108 -21.88 3.92 21.85
C LYS A 108 -21.93 4.92 20.70
N LEU A 109 -22.78 4.64 19.73
CA LEU A 109 -23.01 5.52 18.58
C LEU A 109 -24.30 6.34 18.75
N PRO A 110 -24.38 7.53 18.16
CA PRO A 110 -25.62 8.29 18.12
C PRO A 110 -26.74 7.48 17.46
N THR A 111 -27.91 7.40 18.11
CA THR A 111 -29.06 6.65 17.58
C THR A 111 -29.51 7.16 16.21
N ARG A 112 -29.31 8.45 15.92
CA ARG A 112 -29.62 9.06 14.61
C ARG A 112 -28.80 8.46 13.47
N TRP A 113 -27.60 7.93 13.73
CA TRP A 113 -26.78 7.29 12.70
C TRP A 113 -27.42 6.03 12.13
N ILE A 114 -28.33 5.36 12.86
CA ILE A 114 -29.06 4.18 12.37
C ILE A 114 -29.85 4.52 11.10
N GLN A 115 -30.44 5.72 11.02
CA GLN A 115 -31.19 6.16 9.84
C GLN A 115 -30.26 6.38 8.64
N LEU A 116 -29.09 6.94 8.87
CA LEU A 116 -28.05 7.08 7.83
C LEU A 116 -27.54 5.71 7.37
N GLU A 117 -27.32 4.77 8.28
CA GLU A 117 -26.93 3.39 7.94
C GLU A 117 -27.99 2.69 7.10
N TYR A 118 -29.27 2.87 7.43
CA TYR A 118 -30.37 2.34 6.64
C TYR A 118 -30.40 2.93 5.23
N ALA A 119 -30.24 4.25 5.10
CA ALA A 119 -30.14 4.92 3.80
C ALA A 119 -28.96 4.40 2.96
N LEU A 120 -27.78 4.22 3.59
CA LEU A 120 -26.64 3.58 2.93
C LEU A 120 -26.96 2.14 2.49
N GLY A 121 -27.69 1.38 3.30
CA GLY A 121 -28.13 0.02 2.98
C GLY A 121 -29.01 -0.03 1.73
N ILE A 122 -29.97 0.88 1.60
CA ILE A 122 -30.82 0.97 0.40
C ILE A 122 -29.98 1.32 -0.83
N LEU A 123 -29.10 2.33 -0.71
CA LEU A 123 -28.23 2.74 -1.83
C LEU A 123 -27.34 1.58 -2.31
N LYS A 124 -26.74 0.83 -1.37
CA LYS A 124 -25.95 -0.36 -1.70
C LYS A 124 -26.79 -1.45 -2.35
N GLY A 125 -28.03 -1.66 -1.88
CA GLY A 125 -28.97 -2.64 -2.45
C GLY A 125 -29.44 -2.29 -3.86
N ALA A 126 -29.43 -1.00 -4.23
CA ALA A 126 -29.70 -0.53 -5.59
C ALA A 126 -28.51 -0.68 -6.54
N ASN A 127 -27.42 -1.31 -6.09
CA ASN A 127 -26.16 -1.48 -6.83
C ASN A 127 -25.48 -0.15 -7.23
N GLU A 128 -25.69 0.92 -6.45
CA GLU A 128 -24.95 2.16 -6.58
C GLU A 128 -23.55 1.98 -5.95
N HIS A 129 -22.50 2.12 -6.74
CA HIS A 129 -21.12 1.94 -6.27
C HIS A 129 -20.53 3.24 -5.69
N VAL A 130 -20.89 4.38 -6.28
CA VAL A 130 -20.40 5.71 -5.93
C VAL A 130 -21.59 6.64 -5.72
N PHE A 131 -21.49 7.49 -4.72
CA PHE A 131 -22.53 8.44 -4.37
C PHE A 131 -21.98 9.84 -4.18
N LEU A 132 -22.75 10.85 -4.59
CA LEU A 132 -22.36 12.25 -4.45
C LEU A 132 -22.62 12.72 -3.02
N PHE A 133 -21.63 13.33 -2.38
CA PHE A 133 -21.78 13.86 -1.02
C PHE A 133 -22.88 14.93 -0.92
N LYS A 134 -23.05 15.75 -1.96
CA LYS A 134 -24.16 16.73 -2.02
C LYS A 134 -25.54 16.08 -1.96
N ASN A 135 -25.69 14.85 -2.47
CA ASN A 135 -26.95 14.11 -2.40
C ASN A 135 -27.14 13.49 -1.02
N MET A 136 -26.04 13.10 -0.34
CA MET A 136 -26.08 12.65 1.05
C MET A 136 -26.64 13.75 1.96
N LYS A 137 -26.22 15.01 1.75
CA LYS A 137 -26.79 16.17 2.48
C LYS A 137 -28.30 16.35 2.27
N LYS A 138 -28.83 15.99 1.10
CA LYS A 138 -30.28 16.08 0.85
C LYS A 138 -31.06 15.02 1.61
N ILE A 139 -30.49 13.82 1.72
CA ILE A 139 -31.05 12.75 2.58
C ILE A 139 -31.02 13.22 4.04
N ASP A 140 -29.97 13.92 4.43
CA ASP A 140 -29.73 14.44 5.78
C ASP A 140 -30.70 15.53 6.24
N GLN A 141 -31.19 16.36 5.31
CA GLN A 141 -32.17 17.42 5.61
C GLN A 141 -33.46 16.88 6.24
N ASP A 142 -33.81 15.63 5.95
CA ASP A 142 -34.98 14.96 6.52
C ASP A 142 -34.73 14.45 7.96
N TYR A 143 -33.46 14.39 8.41
CA TYR A 143 -33.04 13.83 9.70
C TYR A 143 -32.41 14.86 10.67
N LEU A 144 -32.31 16.13 10.26
CA LEU A 144 -31.81 17.25 11.08
C LEU A 144 -30.40 17.02 11.64
N ILE A 145 -29.52 16.40 10.85
CA ILE A 145 -28.12 16.21 11.22
C ILE A 145 -27.31 17.36 10.62
N GLU A 146 -26.34 17.84 11.38
CA GLU A 146 -25.45 18.90 10.92
C GLU A 146 -24.34 18.33 10.02
N GLU A 147 -23.82 19.13 9.09
CA GLU A 147 -22.76 18.67 8.17
C GLU A 147 -21.53 18.11 8.91
N GLU A 148 -21.19 18.68 10.07
CA GLU A 148 -20.08 18.20 10.89
C GLU A 148 -20.33 16.79 11.43
N GLU A 149 -21.55 16.52 11.92
CA GLU A 149 -21.95 15.19 12.37
C GLU A 149 -22.00 14.19 11.20
N LEU A 150 -22.49 14.60 10.02
CA LEU A 150 -22.46 13.76 8.82
C LEU A 150 -21.01 13.40 8.41
N LEU A 151 -20.08 14.34 8.51
CA LEU A 151 -18.67 14.07 8.24
C LEU A 151 -18.06 13.10 9.27
N LEU A 152 -18.46 13.19 10.54
CA LEU A 152 -18.05 12.24 11.58
C LEU A 152 -18.61 10.84 11.29
N PHE A 153 -19.88 10.74 10.91
CA PHE A 153 -20.52 9.49 10.51
C PHE A 153 -19.78 8.84 9.33
N LEU A 154 -19.55 9.58 8.24
CA LEU A 154 -18.86 9.04 7.05
C LEU A 154 -17.43 8.62 7.36
N ASN A 155 -16.73 9.38 8.21
CA ASN A 155 -15.38 9.02 8.66
C ASN A 155 -15.37 7.76 9.54
N TYR A 156 -16.38 7.59 10.40
CA TYR A 156 -16.56 6.37 11.18
C TYR A 156 -16.80 5.17 10.25
N GLN A 157 -17.74 5.27 9.30
CA GLN A 157 -18.04 4.21 8.33
C GLN A 157 -16.83 3.87 7.45
N HIS A 158 -15.99 4.88 7.14
CA HIS A 158 -14.72 4.67 6.45
C HIS A 158 -13.71 3.86 7.27
N LYS A 159 -13.54 4.19 8.56
CA LYS A 159 -12.60 3.51 9.46
C LYS A 159 -12.93 2.05 9.68
N ILE A 160 -14.22 1.70 9.75
CA ILE A 160 -14.66 0.31 9.88
C ILE A 160 -14.71 -0.44 8.53
N GLY A 161 -14.36 0.23 7.43
CA GLY A 161 -14.31 -0.36 6.10
C GLY A 161 -15.67 -0.65 5.47
N ASN A 162 -16.75 -0.03 5.95
CA ASN A 162 -18.08 -0.18 5.36
C ASN A 162 -18.20 0.61 4.05
N LEU A 163 -17.50 1.74 3.93
CA LEU A 163 -17.41 2.57 2.72
C LEU A 163 -16.02 3.20 2.60
N ILE A 164 -15.71 3.85 1.48
CA ILE A 164 -14.49 4.67 1.36
C ILE A 164 -14.87 6.13 1.21
N PHE A 165 -14.36 6.96 2.12
CA PHE A 165 -14.58 8.40 2.13
C PHE A 165 -13.32 9.14 2.58
N PHE A 166 -12.94 10.16 1.84
CA PHE A 166 -11.82 11.02 2.19
C PHE A 166 -12.30 12.47 2.27
N LYS A 167 -12.22 13.07 3.46
CA LYS A 167 -12.64 14.46 3.71
C LYS A 167 -12.01 15.47 2.73
N LYS A 168 -10.76 15.24 2.29
CA LYS A 168 -10.04 16.13 1.34
C LYS A 168 -10.56 16.03 -0.11
N ILE A 169 -11.20 14.92 -0.49
CA ILE A 169 -11.82 14.71 -1.82
C ILE A 169 -13.28 14.29 -1.66
N ARG A 170 -13.99 15.01 -0.78
CA ARG A 170 -15.35 14.69 -0.30
C ARG A 170 -16.46 14.75 -1.34
N GLU A 171 -16.17 15.04 -2.60
CA GLU A 171 -17.19 15.15 -3.66
C GLU A 171 -18.00 13.86 -3.83
N TYR A 172 -17.32 12.73 -3.66
CA TYR A 172 -17.89 11.40 -3.83
C TYR A 172 -17.58 10.52 -2.62
N ILE A 173 -18.47 9.55 -2.41
CA ILE A 173 -18.44 8.51 -1.41
C ILE A 173 -18.48 7.19 -2.17
N ILE A 174 -17.49 6.32 -1.96
CA ILE A 174 -17.53 4.97 -2.55
C ILE A 174 -18.29 4.08 -1.57
N LEU A 175 -19.51 3.71 -1.94
CA LEU A 175 -20.42 2.93 -1.09
C LEU A 175 -19.98 1.48 -0.95
N GLN A 176 -19.35 0.93 -1.98
CA GLN A 176 -18.94 -0.48 -2.02
C GLN A 176 -17.41 -0.60 -2.16
N PRO A 177 -16.67 -0.81 -1.06
CA PRO A 177 -15.22 -1.00 -1.10
C PRO A 177 -14.77 -2.15 -2.01
N GLU A 178 -15.57 -3.22 -2.16
CA GLU A 178 -15.27 -4.33 -3.07
C GLU A 178 -15.22 -3.87 -4.54
N TRP A 179 -16.10 -2.96 -4.95
CA TRP A 179 -16.09 -2.40 -6.30
C TRP A 179 -14.79 -1.62 -6.57
N LEU A 180 -14.31 -0.86 -5.58
CA LEU A 180 -13.00 -0.19 -5.68
C LEU A 180 -11.85 -1.19 -5.78
N VAL A 181 -11.92 -2.31 -5.05
CA VAL A 181 -10.91 -3.38 -5.16
C VAL A 181 -10.91 -3.99 -6.57
N LYS A 182 -12.07 -4.17 -7.20
CA LYS A 182 -12.14 -4.63 -8.61
C LYS A 182 -11.45 -3.63 -9.53
N CYS A 183 -11.70 -2.34 -9.33
CA CYS A 183 -11.00 -1.28 -10.07
C CYS A 183 -9.47 -1.36 -9.92
N TYR A 184 -8.97 -1.54 -8.70
CA TYR A 184 -7.53 -1.71 -8.46
C TYR A 184 -6.98 -2.95 -9.15
N ARG A 185 -7.72 -4.07 -9.12
CA ARG A 185 -7.32 -5.32 -9.76
C ARG A 185 -7.20 -5.19 -11.28
N CYS A 186 -8.03 -4.40 -11.94
CA CYS A 186 -7.89 -4.12 -13.38
C CYS A 186 -6.52 -3.49 -13.70
N LEU A 187 -5.98 -2.66 -12.80
CA LEU A 187 -4.68 -2.02 -12.98
C LEU A 187 -3.50 -2.91 -12.55
N VAL A 188 -3.62 -3.63 -11.44
CA VAL A 188 -2.48 -4.30 -10.78
C VAL A 188 -2.47 -5.84 -10.90
N CYS A 189 -3.61 -6.47 -11.17
CA CYS A 189 -3.75 -7.93 -11.12
C CYS A 189 -4.11 -8.59 -12.46
N ASP A 190 -4.54 -7.84 -13.47
CA ASP A 190 -4.80 -8.36 -14.83
C ASP A 190 -3.52 -8.65 -15.62
N CYS A 191 -2.50 -9.15 -14.91
CA CYS A 191 -1.17 -9.43 -15.40
C CYS A 191 -1.04 -10.78 -16.13
N HIS A 192 -2.06 -11.64 -16.16
CA HIS A 192 -1.94 -12.97 -16.79
C HIS A 192 -2.05 -12.90 -18.32
N PRO A 193 -0.97 -13.21 -19.08
CA PRO A 193 -0.96 -13.13 -20.56
C PRO A 193 -2.05 -13.96 -21.23
N GLU A 194 -2.40 -15.09 -20.62
CA GLU A 194 -3.31 -16.10 -21.20
C GLU A 194 -4.79 -15.71 -21.13
N LYS A 195 -5.14 -14.71 -20.30
CA LYS A 195 -6.50 -14.13 -20.23
C LYS A 195 -6.60 -12.80 -20.96
N ARG A 196 -5.55 -12.38 -21.69
CA ARG A 196 -5.55 -11.09 -22.39
C ARG A 196 -6.30 -11.21 -23.70
N ASN A 197 -7.43 -10.51 -23.78
CA ASN A 197 -7.98 -10.13 -25.08
C ASN A 197 -7.12 -8.98 -25.65
N PHE A 198 -6.07 -9.34 -26.40
CA PHE A 198 -5.17 -8.38 -27.06
C PHE A 198 -5.87 -7.49 -28.09
N ASN A 199 -7.14 -7.76 -28.40
CA ASN A 199 -7.95 -6.88 -29.25
C ASN A 199 -8.35 -5.58 -28.54
N ILE A 200 -8.29 -5.52 -27.20
CA ILE A 200 -8.70 -4.34 -26.40
C ILE A 200 -7.49 -3.60 -25.81
N ILE A 201 -6.46 -4.33 -25.35
CA ILE A 201 -5.26 -3.72 -24.73
C ILE A 201 -4.17 -3.51 -25.77
N CYS A 202 -3.66 -2.28 -25.87
CA CYS A 202 -2.46 -1.96 -26.64
C CYS A 202 -1.22 -2.66 -26.04
N PRO A 203 -0.57 -3.59 -26.76
CA PRO A 203 0.60 -4.30 -26.25
C PRO A 203 1.76 -3.37 -25.87
N THR A 204 1.95 -2.29 -26.63
CA THR A 204 3.04 -1.32 -26.41
C THR A 204 2.83 -0.51 -25.14
N ALA A 205 1.60 -0.05 -24.87
CA ALA A 205 1.29 0.68 -23.64
C ALA A 205 1.46 -0.20 -22.40
N TRP A 206 1.04 -1.46 -22.49
CA TRP A 206 1.24 -2.43 -21.40
C TRP A 206 2.73 -2.76 -21.17
N HIS A 207 3.49 -2.95 -22.24
CA HIS A 207 4.94 -3.16 -22.13
C HIS A 207 5.64 -1.95 -21.48
N LEU A 208 5.20 -0.73 -21.81
CA LEU A 208 5.70 0.48 -21.18
C LEU A 208 5.42 0.50 -19.67
N LEU A 209 4.20 0.15 -19.25
CA LEU A 209 3.85 0.00 -17.83
C LEU A 209 4.77 -0.96 -17.09
N ILE A 210 4.98 -2.17 -17.63
CA ILE A 210 5.82 -3.19 -16.97
C ILE A 210 7.31 -2.77 -16.93
N SER A 211 7.79 -2.12 -17.98
CA SER A 211 9.21 -1.78 -18.12
C SER A 211 9.61 -0.49 -17.41
N THR A 212 8.71 0.47 -17.26
CA THR A 212 9.00 1.82 -16.72
C THR A 212 8.11 2.22 -15.54
N GLY A 213 6.98 1.54 -15.36
CA GLY A 213 5.94 1.92 -14.39
C GLY A 213 4.96 2.95 -14.93
N GLU A 214 5.09 3.38 -16.18
CA GLU A 214 4.24 4.39 -16.80
C GLU A 214 2.85 3.85 -17.16
N LEU A 215 1.84 4.43 -16.51
CA LEU A 215 0.43 4.16 -16.71
C LEU A 215 -0.21 5.34 -17.47
N SER A 216 -0.41 5.16 -18.77
CA SER A 216 -1.05 6.17 -19.62
C SER A 216 -2.58 6.16 -19.47
N ASN A 217 -3.22 7.30 -19.72
CA ASN A 217 -4.69 7.39 -19.71
C ASN A 217 -5.34 6.45 -20.73
N THR A 218 -4.70 6.26 -21.90
CA THR A 218 -5.15 5.28 -22.91
C THR A 218 -5.20 3.87 -22.33
N LEU A 219 -4.17 3.46 -21.57
CA LEU A 219 -4.15 2.14 -20.97
C LEU A 219 -5.21 2.01 -19.86
N ILE A 220 -5.42 3.06 -19.07
CA ILE A 220 -6.49 3.08 -18.04
C ILE A 220 -7.85 2.83 -18.69
N ASN A 221 -8.17 3.56 -19.77
CA ASN A 221 -9.44 3.41 -20.48
C ASN A 221 -9.61 1.98 -21.01
N GLN A 222 -8.59 1.43 -21.67
CA GLN A 222 -8.61 0.05 -22.18
C GLN A 222 -8.78 -1.00 -21.08
N LEU A 223 -8.22 -0.77 -19.89
CA LEU A 223 -8.36 -1.67 -18.76
C LEU A 223 -9.76 -1.60 -18.15
N PHE A 224 -10.38 -0.43 -18.12
CA PHE A 224 -11.74 -0.25 -17.64
C PHE A 224 -12.79 -0.78 -18.62
N GLU A 225 -12.57 -0.62 -19.93
CA GLU A 225 -13.44 -1.17 -20.99
C GLU A 225 -13.59 -2.70 -20.96
N LYS A 226 -12.68 -3.41 -20.28
CA LYS A 226 -12.80 -4.86 -20.08
C LYS A 226 -13.93 -5.27 -19.15
N GLU A 227 -14.34 -4.37 -18.26
CA GLU A 227 -15.33 -4.63 -17.22
C GLU A 227 -16.49 -3.62 -17.34
N PRO A 228 -17.21 -3.59 -18.48
CA PRO A 228 -18.22 -2.55 -18.76
C PRO A 228 -19.37 -2.55 -17.76
N GLU A 229 -19.66 -3.71 -17.16
CA GLU A 229 -20.68 -3.85 -16.11
C GLU A 229 -20.35 -3.06 -14.83
N LEU A 230 -19.07 -2.74 -14.61
CA LEU A 230 -18.61 -2.00 -13.44
C LEU A 230 -18.61 -0.48 -13.64
N LYS A 231 -18.83 0.00 -14.89
CA LYS A 231 -18.99 1.43 -15.24
C LYS A 231 -17.93 2.33 -14.62
N PHE A 232 -16.67 1.91 -14.71
CA PHE A 232 -15.57 2.69 -14.12
C PHE A 232 -15.38 4.04 -14.81
N GLU A 233 -15.71 4.13 -16.10
CA GLU A 233 -15.62 5.34 -16.91
C GLU A 233 -16.44 6.51 -16.32
N ASP A 234 -17.62 6.22 -15.76
CA ASP A 234 -18.52 7.22 -15.16
C ASP A 234 -17.87 7.93 -13.95
N HIS A 235 -16.84 7.32 -13.35
CA HIS A 235 -16.22 7.75 -12.11
C HIS A 235 -14.69 7.85 -12.18
N GLN A 236 -14.10 7.73 -13.37
CA GLN A 236 -12.65 7.63 -13.58
C GLN A 236 -11.86 8.73 -12.89
N ALA A 237 -12.26 10.00 -13.06
CA ALA A 237 -11.55 11.12 -12.45
C ALA A 237 -11.50 11.04 -10.91
N HIS A 238 -12.59 10.58 -10.27
CA HIS A 238 -12.62 10.38 -8.83
C HIS A 238 -11.83 9.15 -8.40
N LEU A 239 -11.95 8.05 -9.14
CA LEU A 239 -11.19 6.81 -8.92
C LEU A 239 -9.68 7.07 -8.92
N LEU A 240 -9.17 7.85 -9.89
CA LEU A 240 -7.76 8.20 -9.96
C LEU A 240 -7.32 9.04 -8.74
N LYS A 241 -8.13 10.01 -8.29
CA LYS A 241 -7.86 10.77 -7.05
C LYS A 241 -7.82 9.85 -5.82
N VAL A 242 -8.71 8.87 -5.74
CA VAL A 242 -8.75 7.88 -4.66
C VAL A 242 -7.54 6.96 -4.70
N MET A 243 -7.14 6.48 -5.89
CA MET A 243 -5.94 5.68 -6.09
C MET A 243 -4.67 6.43 -5.71
N GLU A 244 -4.55 7.69 -6.09
CA GLU A 244 -3.47 8.56 -5.63
C GLU A 244 -3.47 8.65 -4.11
N LYS A 245 -4.64 8.87 -3.48
CA LYS A 245 -4.74 8.99 -2.02
C LYS A 245 -4.37 7.70 -1.28
N CYS A 246 -4.67 6.56 -1.89
CA CYS A 246 -4.29 5.24 -1.38
C CYS A 246 -2.82 4.89 -1.63
N ASP A 247 -2.07 5.72 -2.35
CA ASP A 247 -0.71 5.43 -2.83
C ASP A 247 -0.70 4.14 -3.68
N ILE A 248 -1.60 4.09 -4.66
CA ILE A 248 -1.61 3.06 -5.71
C ILE A 248 -1.00 3.60 -7.00
N ILE A 249 -1.25 4.87 -7.33
CA ILE A 249 -0.64 5.58 -8.45
C ILE A 249 -0.08 6.92 -7.97
N VAL A 250 0.80 7.53 -8.75
CA VAL A 250 1.28 8.89 -8.51
C VAL A 250 1.48 9.64 -9.79
N LYS A 251 1.20 10.94 -9.76
CA LYS A 251 1.50 11.83 -10.86
C LYS A 251 3.00 12.15 -10.82
N PRO A 252 3.74 12.00 -11.94
CA PRO A 252 5.05 12.62 -12.05
C PRO A 252 4.96 14.12 -11.73
N GLN A 253 5.93 14.64 -10.99
CA GLN A 253 6.17 16.07 -11.03
C GLN A 253 6.77 16.39 -12.40
N PHE A 254 6.10 17.26 -13.16
CA PHE A 254 6.67 17.84 -14.37
C PHE A 254 7.00 19.30 -14.06
N THR A 255 8.28 19.62 -14.01
CA THR A 255 8.77 21.00 -13.99
C THR A 255 8.74 21.59 -15.40
N ASP A 256 7.57 21.59 -16.06
CA ASP A 256 7.36 22.39 -17.28
C ASP A 256 6.63 23.68 -16.93
N SER A 257 7.42 24.74 -16.81
CA SER A 257 6.98 26.12 -16.65
C SER A 257 6.39 26.67 -17.95
N SER A 258 5.22 26.18 -18.37
CA SER A 258 4.35 26.84 -19.35
C SER A 258 2.99 26.16 -19.44
N ASN A 259 2.08 26.57 -18.56
CA ASN A 259 0.64 26.81 -18.80
C ASN A 259 -0.20 26.47 -17.58
N ASN A 260 -0.87 27.49 -17.05
CA ASN A 260 -1.85 27.42 -15.97
C ASN A 260 -3.19 26.87 -16.51
N GLU A 261 -3.18 25.66 -17.07
CA GLU A 261 -4.41 24.94 -17.38
C GLU A 261 -4.47 23.64 -16.58
N CYS A 262 -5.61 23.43 -15.90
CA CYS A 262 -5.91 22.27 -15.09
C CYS A 262 -6.17 21.04 -15.98
N HIS A 263 -5.12 20.55 -16.66
CA HIS A 263 -5.15 19.27 -17.35
C HIS A 263 -4.87 18.15 -16.36
N THR A 264 -5.70 17.10 -16.38
CA THR A 264 -5.31 15.83 -15.76
C THR A 264 -4.06 15.35 -16.49
N PRO A 265 -2.94 15.03 -15.81
CA PRO A 265 -1.77 14.53 -16.50
C PRO A 265 -2.13 13.24 -17.26
N ASP A 266 -1.66 13.15 -18.50
CA ASP A 266 -1.87 12.00 -19.37
C ASP A 266 -1.14 10.72 -18.90
N LEU A 267 -0.39 10.84 -17.80
CA LEU A 267 0.53 9.84 -17.31
C LEU A 267 0.56 9.77 -15.78
N TYR A 268 0.56 8.55 -15.26
CA TYR A 268 0.84 8.20 -13.87
C TYR A 268 2.00 7.22 -13.77
N TYR A 269 2.66 7.14 -12.62
CA TYR A 269 3.50 6.01 -12.27
C TYR A 269 2.75 5.02 -11.38
N LEU A 270 2.90 3.73 -11.69
CA LEU A 270 2.40 2.57 -10.95
C LEU A 270 3.58 1.64 -10.61
N PRO A 271 4.40 1.97 -9.60
CA PRO A 271 5.67 1.29 -9.37
C PRO A 271 5.56 -0.19 -9.00
N CYS A 272 4.41 -0.62 -8.47
CA CYS A 272 4.21 -2.03 -8.11
C CYS A 272 4.18 -2.97 -9.32
N MET A 273 4.00 -2.43 -10.54
CA MET A 273 3.97 -3.18 -11.80
C MET A 273 5.34 -3.26 -12.49
N ILE A 274 6.37 -2.58 -11.96
CA ILE A 274 7.69 -2.56 -12.57
C ILE A 274 8.37 -3.92 -12.40
N GLU A 275 8.58 -4.64 -13.50
CA GLU A 275 9.35 -5.88 -13.52
C GLU A 275 10.83 -5.64 -13.81
N LYS A 276 11.14 -4.51 -14.49
CA LYS A 276 12.51 -4.11 -14.81
C LYS A 276 13.36 -4.03 -13.54
N SER A 277 14.35 -4.90 -13.47
CA SER A 277 15.38 -4.86 -12.44
C SER A 277 16.69 -4.37 -13.05
N ALA A 278 17.44 -3.58 -12.29
CA ALA A 278 18.79 -3.17 -12.66
C ALA A 278 19.71 -3.34 -11.45
N SER A 279 20.95 -3.75 -11.73
CA SER A 279 22.00 -3.78 -10.71
C SER A 279 22.38 -2.34 -10.34
N TYR A 280 22.83 -2.12 -9.11
CA TYR A 280 23.28 -0.80 -8.68
C TYR A 280 24.42 -0.29 -9.59
N ASN A 281 25.36 -1.16 -9.98
CA ASN A 281 26.48 -0.78 -10.86
C ASN A 281 25.99 -0.30 -12.23
N SER A 282 25.01 -0.99 -12.84
CA SER A 282 24.46 -0.56 -14.13
C SER A 282 23.74 0.79 -14.05
N ILE A 283 23.01 1.04 -12.95
CA ILE A 283 22.39 2.35 -12.71
C ILE A 283 23.48 3.42 -12.51
N LYS A 284 24.50 3.11 -11.70
CA LYS A 284 25.63 4.00 -11.43
C LYS A 284 26.35 4.38 -12.73
N GLU A 285 26.66 3.40 -13.59
CA GLU A 285 27.24 3.63 -14.92
C GLU A 285 26.35 4.53 -15.77
N THR A 286 25.03 4.32 -15.76
CA THR A 286 24.09 5.14 -16.54
C THR A 286 24.13 6.62 -16.16
N PHE A 287 24.32 6.95 -14.88
CA PHE A 287 24.22 8.34 -14.39
C PHE A 287 25.57 9.02 -14.14
N ILE A 288 26.61 8.25 -13.80
CA ILE A 288 27.92 8.77 -13.38
C ILE A 288 28.97 8.62 -14.49
N PHE A 289 28.78 7.72 -15.46
CA PHE A 289 29.81 7.43 -16.46
C PHE A 289 29.90 8.54 -17.52
N ASN A 290 30.85 9.45 -17.31
CA ASN A 290 31.49 10.36 -18.26
C ASN A 290 32.48 11.24 -17.47
N ASN A 291 33.78 10.90 -17.40
CA ASN A 291 34.98 11.67 -16.94
C ASN A 291 34.83 12.89 -15.99
N SER A 292 33.77 12.96 -15.19
CA SER A 292 33.43 14.07 -14.31
C SER A 292 33.85 13.68 -12.90
N SER A 293 34.40 14.62 -12.15
CA SER A 293 34.68 14.42 -10.72
C SER A 293 33.34 14.32 -9.97
N VAL A 294 32.85 13.09 -9.78
CA VAL A 294 31.63 12.84 -9.01
C VAL A 294 31.98 12.43 -7.59
N SER A 295 31.50 13.20 -6.62
CA SER A 295 31.57 12.83 -5.21
C SER A 295 30.38 11.92 -4.86
N ILE A 296 30.67 10.84 -4.13
CA ILE A 296 29.67 9.84 -3.72
C ILE A 296 29.69 9.73 -2.21
N THR A 297 28.52 9.94 -1.60
CA THR A 297 28.35 9.88 -0.15
C THR A 297 28.43 8.44 0.38
N PRO A 298 28.75 8.25 1.68
CA PRO A 298 28.41 7.02 2.38
C PRO A 298 26.91 6.71 2.24
N TRP A 299 26.56 5.43 2.28
CA TRP A 299 25.16 5.01 2.34
C TRP A 299 24.58 5.36 3.71
N LEU A 300 23.40 5.96 3.70
CA LEU A 300 22.48 6.00 4.82
C LEU A 300 21.59 4.75 4.73
N VAL A 301 21.40 4.02 5.83
CA VAL A 301 20.63 2.78 5.84
C VAL A 301 19.63 2.81 7.00
N LEU A 302 18.35 2.73 6.69
CA LEU A 302 17.32 2.47 7.69
C LEU A 302 17.10 0.97 7.73
N GLU A 303 17.49 0.34 8.83
CA GLU A 303 17.36 -1.10 9.05
C GLU A 303 16.18 -1.40 9.96
N PHE A 304 15.21 -2.14 9.42
CA PHE A 304 13.96 -2.48 10.05
C PHE A 304 14.03 -3.88 10.68
N GLU A 305 13.28 -4.10 11.77
CA GLU A 305 13.06 -5.47 12.25
C GLU A 305 12.26 -6.29 11.23
N PHE A 306 11.26 -5.66 10.61
CA PHE A 306 10.46 -6.19 9.52
C PHE A 306 9.97 -5.04 8.63
N LEU A 307 10.24 -5.13 7.32
CA LEU A 307 9.76 -4.15 6.34
C LEU A 307 8.69 -4.80 5.45
N PRO A 308 7.40 -4.45 5.60
CA PRO A 308 6.36 -4.94 4.70
C PRO A 308 6.63 -4.49 3.26
N LEU A 309 6.37 -5.36 2.29
CA LEU A 309 6.64 -5.07 0.87
C LEU A 309 5.94 -3.79 0.38
N ALA A 310 4.75 -3.49 0.90
CA ALA A 310 3.99 -2.30 0.55
C ALA A 310 4.72 -0.97 0.91
N TYR A 311 5.62 -0.98 1.90
CA TYR A 311 6.38 0.22 2.29
C TYR A 311 7.26 0.72 1.16
N PHE A 312 7.76 -0.17 0.29
CA PHE A 312 8.49 0.24 -0.91
C PHE A 312 7.69 1.23 -1.74
N ASN A 313 6.46 0.85 -2.07
CA ASN A 313 5.58 1.65 -2.90
C ASN A 313 5.25 2.96 -2.18
N HIS A 314 4.81 2.93 -0.92
CA HIS A 314 4.49 4.15 -0.17
C HIS A 314 5.68 5.12 -0.07
N ILE A 315 6.89 4.60 0.16
CA ILE A 315 8.09 5.43 0.23
C ILE A 315 8.38 6.05 -1.13
N LEU A 316 8.34 5.25 -2.19
CA LEU A 316 8.56 5.72 -3.55
C LEU A 316 7.51 6.76 -3.97
N PHE A 317 6.25 6.56 -3.59
CA PHE A 317 5.16 7.52 -3.84
C PHE A 317 5.39 8.86 -3.16
N HIS A 318 5.87 8.86 -1.92
CA HIS A 318 6.26 10.09 -1.25
C HIS A 318 7.39 10.81 -1.98
N TYR A 319 8.43 10.09 -2.40
CA TYR A 319 9.54 10.73 -3.12
C TYR A 319 9.13 11.25 -4.50
N ASN A 320 8.30 10.51 -5.25
CA ASN A 320 7.75 10.99 -6.52
C ASN A 320 6.88 12.24 -6.37
N ARG A 321 6.28 12.46 -5.19
CA ARG A 321 5.51 13.68 -4.89
C ARG A 321 6.36 14.87 -4.48
N ASN A 322 7.64 14.68 -4.17
CA ASN A 322 8.51 15.75 -3.64
C ASN A 322 9.76 15.99 -4.50
N PHE A 323 10.10 15.06 -5.40
CA PHE A 323 11.28 15.14 -6.25
C PHE A 323 10.98 14.63 -7.66
N ASP A 324 11.62 15.27 -8.64
CA ASP A 324 11.61 14.84 -10.02
C ASP A 324 12.41 13.54 -10.18
N VAL A 325 11.79 12.55 -10.82
CA VAL A 325 12.45 11.29 -11.16
C VAL A 325 13.48 11.54 -12.27
N CYS A 326 14.69 11.02 -12.10
CA CYS A 326 15.73 11.10 -13.13
C CYS A 326 15.30 10.37 -14.40
N LYS A 327 15.68 10.89 -15.57
CA LYS A 327 15.44 10.21 -16.84
C LYS A 327 16.72 9.53 -17.36
N VAL A 328 16.61 8.26 -17.72
CA VAL A 328 17.64 7.50 -18.43
C VAL A 328 17.62 7.91 -19.89
N LYS A 329 18.74 8.41 -20.40
CA LYS A 329 18.88 8.92 -21.79
C LYS A 329 17.78 9.94 -22.16
N SER A 330 17.30 10.72 -21.19
CA SER A 330 16.23 11.73 -21.33
C SER A 330 14.83 11.20 -21.69
N GLU A 331 14.63 9.88 -21.76
CA GLU A 331 13.36 9.30 -22.21
C GLU A 331 12.64 8.53 -21.10
N SER A 332 13.29 7.55 -20.47
CA SER A 332 12.61 6.66 -19.52
C SER A 332 12.86 7.05 -18.07
N PRO A 333 11.85 6.99 -17.18
CA PRO A 333 12.03 7.28 -15.76
C PRO A 333 12.97 6.25 -15.10
N ALA A 334 13.83 6.72 -14.22
CA ALA A 334 14.78 5.93 -13.45
C ALA A 334 14.10 5.27 -12.24
N ILE A 335 13.04 4.52 -12.51
CA ILE A 335 12.32 3.71 -11.53
C ILE A 335 12.51 2.24 -11.92
N TYR A 336 12.94 1.45 -10.95
CA TYR A 336 13.24 0.04 -11.11
C TYR A 336 12.60 -0.72 -9.94
N ARG A 337 12.50 -2.04 -10.08
CA ARG A 337 12.05 -2.89 -8.98
C ARG A 337 12.97 -2.74 -7.76
N GLY A 338 12.47 -2.10 -6.72
CA GLY A 338 13.18 -1.83 -5.48
C GLY A 338 14.22 -0.70 -5.54
N LYS A 339 14.29 0.10 -6.61
CA LYS A 339 15.25 1.22 -6.70
C LYS A 339 14.69 2.40 -7.48
N SER A 340 15.09 3.62 -7.13
CA SER A 340 14.80 4.78 -7.97
C SER A 340 15.83 5.89 -7.79
N VAL A 341 16.03 6.69 -8.83
CA VAL A 341 16.95 7.83 -8.84
C VAL A 341 16.15 9.12 -9.03
N PHE A 342 16.45 10.11 -8.21
CA PHE A 342 15.75 11.40 -8.17
C PHE A 342 16.74 12.55 -8.27
N TYR A 343 16.29 13.67 -8.82
CA TYR A 343 17.02 14.94 -8.74
C TYR A 343 16.83 15.55 -7.36
N ILE A 344 17.92 16.00 -6.73
CA ILE A 344 17.85 16.99 -5.65
C ILE A 344 17.85 18.39 -6.28
N ASP A 345 18.76 18.59 -7.23
CA ASP A 345 18.86 19.78 -8.07
C ASP A 345 19.67 19.46 -9.35
N LYS A 346 20.16 20.48 -10.04
CA LYS A 346 20.94 20.34 -11.28
C LYS A 346 22.28 19.62 -11.10
N LEU A 347 22.89 19.68 -9.92
CA LEU A 347 24.22 19.18 -9.61
C LEU A 347 24.19 17.98 -8.65
N ARG A 348 23.02 17.61 -8.13
CA ARG A 348 22.89 16.56 -7.11
C ARG A 348 21.74 15.63 -7.42
N LYS A 349 21.99 14.33 -7.33
CA LYS A 349 20.99 13.26 -7.47
C LYS A 349 21.10 12.32 -6.29
N PHE A 350 20.01 11.67 -5.93
CA PHE A 350 20.05 10.59 -4.95
C PHE A 350 19.40 9.33 -5.49
N ILE A 351 19.92 8.20 -5.03
CA ILE A 351 19.36 6.88 -5.28
C ILE A 351 18.79 6.33 -3.98
N ILE A 352 17.57 5.81 -4.04
CA ILE A 352 16.97 5.00 -2.99
C ILE A 352 16.96 3.53 -3.44
N CYS A 353 17.40 2.64 -2.55
CA CYS A 353 17.54 1.22 -2.80
C CYS A 353 16.90 0.42 -1.68
N PHE A 354 16.09 -0.56 -2.04
CA PHE A 354 15.42 -1.46 -1.10
C PHE A 354 16.13 -2.80 -1.07
N SER A 355 16.36 -3.30 0.13
CA SER A 355 16.94 -4.61 0.38
C SER A 355 16.14 -5.32 1.49
N HIS A 356 16.57 -6.52 1.88
CA HIS A 356 15.85 -7.29 2.88
C HIS A 356 15.80 -6.57 4.23
N ASN A 357 14.61 -6.10 4.61
CA ASN A 357 14.34 -5.27 5.78
C ASN A 357 15.19 -3.98 5.88
N ALA A 358 15.62 -3.40 4.75
CA ALA A 358 16.37 -2.15 4.78
C ALA A 358 16.07 -1.23 3.60
N VAL A 359 16.10 0.06 3.88
CA VAL A 359 16.02 1.15 2.90
C VAL A 359 17.32 1.93 2.93
N SER A 360 18.04 1.95 1.82
CA SER A 360 19.36 2.54 1.70
C SER A 360 19.34 3.72 0.75
N LEU A 361 20.05 4.80 1.09
CA LEU A 361 20.06 6.06 0.36
C LEU A 361 21.50 6.52 0.14
N GLN A 362 21.81 6.98 -1.06
CA GLN A 362 23.12 7.53 -1.42
C GLN A 362 22.97 8.71 -2.38
N ILE A 363 23.86 9.68 -2.25
CA ILE A 363 23.83 10.93 -3.00
C ILE A 363 25.07 11.00 -3.88
N TRP A 364 24.86 11.50 -5.09
CA TRP A 364 25.86 11.72 -6.12
C TRP A 364 25.90 13.21 -6.43
N GLU A 365 27.08 13.81 -6.33
CA GLU A 365 27.33 15.23 -6.52
C GLU A 365 28.26 15.43 -7.70
N TRP A 366 27.90 16.35 -8.59
CA TRP A 366 28.79 16.87 -9.64
C TRP A 366 29.33 18.22 -9.17
N ASP A 367 30.64 18.41 -9.33
CA ASP A 367 31.43 19.58 -8.88
C ASP A 367 31.65 19.68 -7.35
N ASP A 368 32.58 20.55 -6.94
CA ASP A 368 32.92 20.76 -5.52
C ASP A 368 31.86 21.64 -4.84
N VAL A 369 30.75 21.01 -4.47
CA VAL A 369 29.66 21.64 -3.72
C VAL A 369 30.13 21.83 -2.26
N ARG A 370 30.24 23.09 -1.83
CA ARG A 370 30.77 23.46 -0.50
C ARG A 370 29.79 23.16 0.65
N ASP A 371 28.49 23.09 0.36
CA ASP A 371 27.43 22.86 1.34
C ASP A 371 26.96 21.40 1.36
N ARG A 372 27.61 20.57 2.17
CA ARG A 372 27.29 19.13 2.32
C ARG A 372 26.34 18.88 3.47
N LEU A 373 25.08 19.26 3.34
CA LEU A 373 24.05 18.95 4.34
C LEU A 373 22.82 18.35 3.67
N TYR A 374 22.62 17.05 3.87
CA TYR A 374 21.53 16.27 3.29
C TYR A 374 20.38 15.98 4.25
N GLN A 375 20.33 16.75 5.34
CA GLN A 375 19.37 16.58 6.41
C GLN A 375 17.93 16.65 5.90
N THR A 376 17.63 17.50 4.91
CA THR A 376 16.28 17.60 4.33
C THR A 376 15.82 16.28 3.72
N VAL A 377 16.70 15.56 2.99
CA VAL A 377 16.37 14.27 2.37
C VAL A 377 16.15 13.20 3.45
N LEU A 378 17.00 13.19 4.48
CA LEU A 378 16.85 12.28 5.62
C LEU A 378 15.56 12.55 6.42
N ASN A 379 15.29 13.81 6.77
CA ASN A 379 14.10 14.21 7.52
C ASN A 379 12.84 13.82 6.75
N GLN A 380 12.80 14.06 5.43
CA GLN A 380 11.67 13.63 4.60
C GLN A 380 11.50 12.10 4.59
N LEU A 381 12.58 11.32 4.57
CA LEU A 381 12.48 9.86 4.70
C LEU A 381 11.84 9.44 6.03
N CYS A 382 12.33 10.01 7.13
CA CYS A 382 11.84 9.73 8.48
C CYS A 382 10.37 10.14 8.63
N ASP A 383 10.03 11.39 8.26
CA ASP A 383 8.66 11.92 8.30
C ASP A 383 7.70 11.07 7.48
N ASN A 384 8.17 10.58 6.32
CA ASN A 384 7.39 9.70 5.47
C ASN A 384 7.15 8.34 6.14
N ILE A 385 8.17 7.72 6.73
CA ILE A 385 8.00 6.45 7.47
C ILE A 385 7.01 6.63 8.62
N GLU A 386 7.13 7.71 9.39
CA GLU A 386 6.19 8.01 10.48
C GLU A 386 4.77 8.30 9.95
N SER A 387 4.65 8.94 8.79
CA SER A 387 3.37 9.10 8.11
C SER A 387 2.76 7.76 7.68
N ILE A 388 3.56 6.83 7.15
CA ILE A 388 3.11 5.50 6.75
C ILE A 388 2.69 4.68 7.97
N LYS A 389 3.46 4.71 9.07
CA LYS A 389 3.10 4.05 10.34
C LYS A 389 1.73 4.51 10.83
N ARG A 390 1.51 5.83 10.89
CA ARG A 390 0.21 6.42 11.28
C ARG A 390 -0.91 6.01 10.32
N LYS A 391 -0.65 6.02 9.01
CA LYS A 391 -1.64 5.65 7.98
C LYS A 391 -2.06 4.19 8.08
N LEU A 392 -1.12 3.28 8.32
CA LEU A 392 -1.36 1.84 8.35
C LEU A 392 -1.68 1.30 9.75
N GLY A 393 -1.55 2.12 10.80
CA GLY A 393 -1.69 1.67 12.19
C GLY A 393 -0.67 0.59 12.57
N GLN A 394 0.49 0.59 11.91
CA GLN A 394 1.54 -0.41 12.12
C GLN A 394 2.68 0.22 12.90
N ASN A 395 3.06 -0.39 14.02
CA ASN A 395 4.26 -0.01 14.73
C ASN A 395 5.45 -0.77 14.16
N ILE A 396 6.33 -0.09 13.44
CA ILE A 396 7.53 -0.68 12.84
C ILE A 396 8.76 -0.03 13.45
N ASN A 397 9.66 -0.83 14.00
CA ASN A 397 10.91 -0.33 14.54
C ASN A 397 12.00 -0.34 13.46
N TYR A 398 12.80 0.71 13.44
CA TYR A 398 13.99 0.80 12.61
C TYR A 398 15.11 1.51 13.35
N SER A 399 16.34 1.18 12.97
CA SER A 399 17.55 1.90 13.38
C SER A 399 18.17 2.56 12.17
N ILE A 400 18.78 3.73 12.38
CA ILE A 400 19.51 4.42 11.32
C ILE A 400 20.99 4.01 11.45
N LYS A 401 21.55 3.55 10.34
CA LYS A 401 22.94 3.08 10.22
C LYS A 401 23.60 3.76 9.03
N ALA A 402 24.91 3.71 8.99
CA ALA A 402 25.70 4.14 7.86
C ALA A 402 26.50 2.98 7.28
N LYS A 403 26.89 3.11 6.02
CA LYS A 403 27.78 2.17 5.35
C LYS A 403 28.69 2.93 4.38
N CYS A 404 29.91 2.43 4.16
CA CYS A 404 30.89 3.15 3.34
C CYS A 404 30.38 3.36 1.90
N ASN A 405 30.90 4.37 1.21
CA ASN A 405 30.41 4.77 -0.12
C ASN A 405 30.53 3.67 -1.19
N SER A 406 31.49 2.78 -1.07
CA SER A 406 31.69 1.61 -1.95
C SER A 406 30.92 0.37 -1.49
N GLY A 407 30.24 0.43 -0.34
CA GLY A 407 29.51 -0.70 0.26
C GLY A 407 28.37 -1.20 -0.60
N ASN A 408 28.12 -2.51 -0.57
CA ASN A 408 26.94 -3.07 -1.18
C ASN A 408 25.72 -2.81 -0.30
N TYR A 409 24.78 -1.99 -0.78
CA TYR A 409 23.57 -1.61 -0.03
C TYR A 409 22.72 -2.79 0.42
N SER A 410 22.81 -3.96 -0.23
CA SER A 410 22.00 -5.13 0.10
C SER A 410 22.63 -6.08 1.13
N LYS A 411 23.95 -5.97 1.37
CA LYS A 411 24.64 -6.78 2.38
C LYS A 411 24.46 -6.20 3.78
N ARG A 412 24.33 -7.10 4.76
CA ARG A 412 24.27 -6.73 6.19
C ARG A 412 25.62 -6.27 6.73
N ASP A 413 26.71 -6.88 6.27
CA ASP A 413 28.06 -6.60 6.73
C ASP A 413 28.48 -5.14 6.43
N GLY A 414 29.34 -4.58 7.28
CA GLY A 414 29.89 -3.24 7.10
C GLY A 414 28.90 -2.09 7.34
N LYS A 415 27.73 -2.38 7.92
CA LYS A 415 26.83 -1.36 8.50
C LYS A 415 27.32 -0.98 9.88
N ILE A 416 27.33 0.31 10.19
CA ILE A 416 27.69 0.84 11.50
C ILE A 416 26.54 1.67 12.05
N SER A 417 26.17 1.47 13.32
CA SER A 417 25.16 2.30 13.97
C SER A 417 25.76 3.66 14.30
N PHE A 418 24.95 4.72 14.28
CA PHE A 418 25.46 6.05 14.63
C PHE A 418 25.86 6.16 16.10
N GLU A 419 25.23 5.37 16.98
CA GLU A 419 25.60 5.23 18.40
C GLU A 419 27.00 4.63 18.56
N ASP A 420 27.38 3.69 17.70
CA ASP A 420 28.70 3.03 17.72
C ASP A 420 29.83 3.95 17.22
N LEU A 421 29.48 5.07 16.58
CA LEU A 421 30.46 6.07 16.14
C LEU A 421 30.96 6.94 17.30
N THR A 422 30.48 6.77 18.53
CA THR A 422 30.72 7.70 19.64
C THR A 422 32.17 7.75 20.16
N GLU A 423 33.00 6.71 19.94
CA GLU A 423 34.29 6.59 20.64
C GLU A 423 35.55 6.79 19.77
N ARG A 424 35.47 6.78 18.43
CA ARG A 424 36.66 6.84 17.55
C ARG A 424 36.44 7.66 16.28
N ASP A 425 37.47 8.37 15.81
CA ASP A 425 37.45 9.17 14.57
C ASP A 425 37.47 8.32 13.28
N ILE A 426 37.68 7.02 13.43
CA ILE A 426 37.71 6.04 12.34
C ILE A 426 36.87 4.81 12.70
N TYR A 427 36.23 4.22 11.70
CA TYR A 427 35.54 2.94 11.83
C TYR A 427 36.06 1.93 10.82
N MET A 428 35.98 0.64 11.17
CA MET A 428 36.39 -0.46 10.28
C MET A 428 35.18 -0.91 9.45
N CYS A 429 35.33 -0.95 8.13
CA CYS A 429 34.34 -1.53 7.23
C CYS A 429 34.65 -3.01 7.02
N GLU A 430 33.87 -3.87 7.67
CA GLU A 430 34.01 -5.34 7.57
C GLU A 430 33.86 -5.85 6.13
N GLU A 431 33.05 -5.19 5.29
CA GLU A 431 32.84 -5.62 3.91
C GLU A 431 34.11 -5.51 3.06
N HIS A 432 34.95 -4.51 3.30
CA HIS A 432 36.15 -4.24 2.51
C HIS A 432 37.45 -4.39 3.30
N ASN A 433 37.36 -4.74 4.57
CA ASN A 433 38.47 -4.83 5.50
C ASN A 433 39.38 -3.58 5.49
N CYS A 434 38.77 -2.40 5.54
CA CYS A 434 39.48 -1.11 5.52
C CYS A 434 38.89 -0.11 6.51
N THR A 435 39.68 0.91 6.89
CA THR A 435 39.23 1.97 7.81
C THR A 435 38.71 3.18 7.05
N HIS A 436 37.68 3.82 7.59
CA HIS A 436 37.11 5.04 7.06
C HIS A 436 36.98 6.09 8.14
N SER A 437 37.09 7.37 7.77
CA SER A 437 36.87 8.48 8.68
C SER A 437 35.39 8.62 9.05
N LYS A 438 35.11 8.69 10.35
CA LYS A 438 33.81 9.02 10.92
C LYS A 438 33.32 10.38 10.45
N ALA A 439 34.20 11.37 10.36
CA ALA A 439 33.88 12.71 9.91
C ALA A 439 33.22 12.73 8.52
N LYS A 440 33.52 11.76 7.65
CA LYS A 440 32.85 11.66 6.34
C LYS A 440 31.37 11.32 6.47
N ILE A 441 31.00 10.45 7.40
CA ILE A 441 29.60 10.09 7.66
C ILE A 441 28.89 11.25 8.37
N GLU A 442 29.49 11.76 9.45
CA GLU A 442 28.85 12.81 10.26
C GLU A 442 28.68 14.11 9.51
N ASN A 443 29.69 14.57 8.78
CA ASN A 443 29.59 15.79 7.99
C ASN A 443 28.55 15.65 6.87
N THR A 444 28.29 14.43 6.39
CA THR A 444 27.30 14.21 5.31
C THR A 444 25.87 14.14 5.86
N TRP A 445 25.67 13.41 6.97
CA TRP A 445 24.33 13.01 7.43
C TRP A 445 23.92 13.59 8.79
N LEU A 446 24.83 14.11 9.62
CA LEU A 446 24.56 14.38 11.06
C LEU A 446 25.01 15.74 11.62
N LYS A 447 25.73 16.59 10.89
CA LYS A 447 26.44 17.76 11.46
C LYS A 447 25.55 18.79 12.22
N HIS A 448 24.22 18.66 12.18
CA HIS A 448 23.28 19.44 13.00
C HIS A 448 22.12 18.62 13.60
N ALA A 449 22.28 17.31 13.79
CA ALA A 449 21.30 16.46 14.47
C ALA A 449 21.29 16.72 15.98
N VAL A 450 20.82 17.90 16.39
CA VAL A 450 20.43 18.16 17.77
C VAL A 450 18.97 17.71 17.94
N SER A 451 18.79 16.76 18.86
CA SER A 451 17.53 16.29 19.46
C SER A 451 16.44 15.77 18.51
N ILE A 452 16.52 14.48 18.16
CA ILE A 452 15.31 13.65 18.03
C ILE A 452 15.29 12.81 19.31
N ASP A 453 14.51 13.25 20.28
CA ASP A 453 14.24 12.51 21.52
C ASP A 453 13.39 11.28 21.14
N PHE A 454 13.93 10.08 21.33
CA PHE A 454 13.22 8.81 21.16
C PHE A 454 12.37 8.45 22.39
N SER A 455 11.68 9.42 22.97
CA SER A 455 10.69 9.18 24.00
C SER A 455 9.32 9.57 23.48
N TYR A 456 8.51 8.59 23.04
CA TYR A 456 7.05 8.51 23.24
C TYR A 456 6.54 7.12 22.85
#